data_AF-B3S093-F1
#
_entry.id   AF-B3S093-F1
#
_cell.length_a   1.000
_cell.length_b   1.000
_cell.length_c   1.000
_cell.angle_alpha   90.00
_cell.angle_beta   90.00
_cell.angle_gamma   90.00
#
_symmetry.space_group_name_H-M   'P 1'
#
loop_
_entity.id
_entity.type
_entity.pdbx_description
1 polymer ?
#
loop_
_entity_poly.entity_id
_entity_poly.type
_entity_poly.pdbx_seq_one_letter_code
_entity_poly.pdbx_strand_id
1 'polypeptide(L)'
;MCLCTDLLFSNNFIIRSRMNVNELLIKDGLATVTTINQIENKRIANEVVRKFIRAELKAEKSEKGLWMTSSIGIMDRLSNLKHKLRDWTDNLKRSLISAQSRITGYFGKKK
;
A
#
# COMPACT_ATOMS: atom_id res chain seq x y z
N MET A 1 -28.42 15.56 -43.55
CA MET A 1 -28.09 15.56 -42.11
C MET A 1 -28.80 14.38 -41.48
N CYS A 2 -28.09 13.27 -41.25
CA CYS A 2 -28.61 12.16 -40.46
C CYS A 2 -28.09 12.34 -39.03
N LEU A 3 -29.01 12.48 -38.08
CA LEU A 3 -28.70 12.51 -36.66
C LEU A 3 -28.31 11.09 -36.24
N CYS A 4 -27.02 10.83 -36.09
CA CYS A 4 -26.53 9.73 -35.27
C CYS A 4 -26.88 10.06 -33.82
N THR A 5 -27.97 9.49 -33.29
CA THR A 5 -28.23 9.56 -31.86
C THR A 5 -27.38 8.53 -31.15
N ASP A 6 -26.44 9.04 -30.35
CA ASP A 6 -25.51 8.29 -29.52
C ASP A 6 -26.21 7.20 -28.70
N LEU A 7 -25.81 5.95 -28.95
CA LEU A 7 -26.03 4.84 -28.05
C LEU A 7 -25.21 5.07 -26.77
N LEU A 8 -25.78 5.82 -25.83
CA LEU A 8 -25.29 5.89 -24.45
C LEU A 8 -25.49 4.52 -23.80
N PHE A 9 -24.49 3.65 -23.92
CA PHE A 9 -24.37 2.46 -23.11
C PHE A 9 -24.20 2.88 -21.64
N SER A 10 -25.30 2.99 -20.89
CA SER A 10 -25.24 3.04 -19.43
C SER A 10 -24.86 1.64 -18.93
N ASN A 11 -23.57 1.34 -18.94
CA ASN A 11 -23.03 0.10 -18.38
C ASN A 11 -23.04 0.17 -16.84
N ASN A 12 -24.23 0.07 -16.24
CA ASN A 12 -24.35 -0.22 -14.82
C ASN A 12 -23.98 -1.69 -14.59
N PHE A 13 -22.68 -1.98 -14.47
CA PHE A 13 -22.20 -3.31 -14.13
C PHE A 13 -22.17 -3.48 -12.61
N ILE A 14 -23.08 -4.30 -12.07
CA ILE A 14 -23.12 -4.63 -10.65
C ILE A 14 -22.33 -5.93 -10.44
N ILE A 15 -21.14 -5.85 -9.85
CA ILE A 15 -20.33 -7.02 -9.50
C ILE A 15 -20.89 -7.65 -8.22
N ARG A 16 -21.56 -8.81 -8.36
CA ARG A 16 -21.99 -9.63 -7.21
C ARG A 16 -21.03 -10.81 -7.06
N SER A 17 -20.14 -10.75 -6.07
CA SER A 17 -19.26 -11.86 -5.72
C SER A 17 -19.60 -12.42 -4.34
N ARG A 18 -19.66 -13.75 -4.22
CA ARG A 18 -19.74 -14.45 -2.93
C ARG A 18 -18.35 -14.66 -2.29
N MET A 19 -17.30 -14.14 -2.91
CA MET A 19 -15.92 -14.31 -2.47
C MET A 19 -15.49 -13.14 -1.59
N ASN A 20 -14.59 -13.43 -0.66
CA ASN A 20 -13.96 -12.39 0.14
C ASN A 20 -13.07 -11.52 -0.75
N VAL A 21 -13.37 -10.22 -0.81
CA VAL A 21 -12.66 -9.26 -1.66
C VAL A 21 -11.17 -9.18 -1.29
N ASN A 22 -10.83 -9.25 -0.01
CA ASN A 22 -9.44 -9.22 0.45
C ASN A 22 -8.68 -10.44 -0.08
N GLU A 23 -9.31 -11.62 -0.10
CA GLU A 23 -8.71 -12.83 -0.66
C GLU A 23 -8.40 -12.66 -2.15
N LEU A 24 -9.31 -12.02 -2.90
CA LEU A 24 -9.13 -11.77 -4.33
C LEU A 24 -7.97 -10.80 -4.59
N LEU A 25 -7.91 -9.69 -3.86
CA LEU A 25 -6.84 -8.70 -3.97
C LEU A 25 -5.46 -9.31 -3.72
N ILE A 26 -5.36 -10.17 -2.70
CA ILE A 26 -4.10 -10.87 -2.37
C ILE A 26 -3.74 -11.89 -3.45
N LYS A 27 -4.70 -12.66 -3.97
CA LYS A 27 -4.47 -13.65 -5.04
C LYS A 27 -3.98 -13.02 -6.34
N ASP A 28 -4.46 -11.82 -6.66
CA ASP A 28 -4.04 -11.08 -7.85
C ASP A 28 -2.80 -10.22 -7.59
N GLY A 29 -2.21 -10.31 -6.39
CA GLY A 29 -0.98 -9.61 -6.04
C GLY A 29 -1.15 -8.09 -5.89
N LEU A 30 -2.37 -7.62 -5.67
CA LEU A 30 -2.70 -6.19 -5.50
C LEU A 30 -2.61 -5.72 -4.05
N ALA A 31 -2.52 -6.65 -3.10
CA ALA A 31 -2.42 -6.37 -1.68
C ALA A 31 -1.47 -7.38 -1.00
N THR A 32 -0.81 -6.93 0.08
CA THR A 32 0.09 -7.75 0.90
C THR A 32 -0.51 -8.07 2.26
N VAL A 33 -0.10 -9.18 2.87
CA VAL A 33 -0.60 -9.58 4.19
C VAL A 33 0.25 -8.96 5.28
N THR A 34 -0.36 -8.18 6.17
CA THR A 34 0.30 -7.66 7.37
C THR A 34 -0.28 -8.34 8.61
N THR A 35 0.58 -8.91 9.45
CA THR A 35 0.17 -9.49 10.73
C THR A 35 0.24 -8.44 11.83
N ILE A 36 -0.91 -8.03 12.36
CA ILE A 36 -1.00 -7.22 13.57
C ILE A 36 -1.16 -8.18 14.74
N ASN A 37 -0.24 -8.14 15.70
CA ASN A 37 -0.19 -9.06 16.85
C ASN A 37 -1.34 -8.88 17.88
N GLN A 38 -2.42 -8.17 17.54
CA GLN A 38 -3.46 -7.73 18.48
C GLN A 38 -4.74 -8.59 18.47
N ILE A 39 -4.74 -9.76 17.81
CA ILE A 39 -5.97 -10.54 17.70
C ILE A 39 -6.14 -11.45 18.94
N GLU A 40 -7.17 -11.16 19.75
CA GLU A 40 -7.53 -11.88 20.97
C GLU A 40 -7.82 -13.38 20.72
N ASN A 41 -8.34 -13.71 19.53
CA ASN A 41 -8.67 -15.08 19.15
C ASN A 41 -7.61 -15.68 18.23
N LYS A 42 -6.43 -15.95 18.80
CA LYS A 42 -5.21 -16.36 18.08
C LYS A 42 -5.40 -17.57 17.16
N ARG A 43 -6.29 -18.51 17.47
CA ARG A 43 -6.40 -19.79 16.73
C ARG A 43 -7.10 -19.65 15.38
N ILE A 44 -8.27 -19.01 15.35
CA ILE A 44 -9.05 -18.76 14.11
C ILE A 44 -8.32 -17.75 13.23
N ALA A 45 -7.76 -16.71 13.85
CA ALA A 45 -6.93 -15.73 13.14
C ALA A 45 -5.75 -16.40 12.42
N ASN A 46 -5.11 -17.39 13.04
CA ASN A 46 -3.98 -18.10 12.44
C ASN A 46 -4.36 -18.84 11.15
N GLU A 47 -5.54 -19.47 11.09
CA GLU A 47 -5.94 -20.23 9.91
C GLU A 47 -6.28 -19.33 8.71
N VAL A 48 -7.02 -18.24 8.96
CA VAL A 48 -7.37 -17.26 7.93
C VAL A 48 -6.11 -16.53 7.43
N VAL A 49 -5.24 -16.12 8.36
CA VAL A 49 -3.96 -15.48 8.02
C VAL A 49 -3.07 -16.43 7.20
N ARG A 50 -2.96 -17.72 7.59
CA ARG A 50 -2.23 -18.72 6.80
C ARG A 50 -2.79 -18.87 5.39
N LYS A 51 -4.11 -18.83 5.22
CA LYS A 51 -4.75 -18.87 3.90
C LYS A 51 -4.30 -17.68 3.04
N PHE A 52 -4.27 -16.48 3.61
CA PHE A 52 -3.82 -15.28 2.90
C PHE A 52 -2.32 -15.30 2.60
N ILE A 53 -1.48 -15.72 3.54
CA ILE A 53 -0.03 -15.86 3.31
C ILE A 53 0.24 -16.82 2.14
N ARG A 54 -0.46 -17.96 2.08
CA ARG A 54 -0.32 -18.89 0.94
C ARG A 54 -0.77 -18.29 -0.39
N ALA A 55 -1.78 -17.43 -0.38
CA ALA A 55 -2.25 -16.74 -1.58
C ALA A 55 -1.23 -15.70 -2.05
N GLU A 56 -0.65 -14.95 -1.12
CA GLU A 56 0.41 -13.96 -1.37
C GLU A 56 1.64 -14.62 -1.98
N LEU A 57 2.14 -15.72 -1.39
CA LEU A 57 3.28 -16.48 -1.94
C LEU A 57 3.01 -17.02 -3.36
N LYS A 58 1.76 -17.37 -3.68
CA LYS A 58 1.39 -17.77 -5.04
C LYS A 58 1.39 -16.59 -6.00
N ALA A 59 0.92 -15.43 -5.57
CA ALA A 59 0.95 -14.22 -6.37
C ALA A 59 2.38 -13.76 -6.64
N GLU A 60 3.26 -13.87 -5.65
CA GLU A 60 4.70 -13.61 -5.76
C GLU A 60 5.36 -14.55 -6.77
N LYS A 61 5.18 -15.86 -6.61
CA LYS A 61 5.73 -16.86 -7.56
C LYS A 61 5.21 -16.68 -8.99
N SER A 62 3.99 -16.18 -9.14
CA SER A 62 3.36 -15.95 -10.44
C SER A 62 3.63 -14.54 -10.99
N GLU A 63 4.45 -13.75 -10.29
CA GLU A 63 4.80 -12.37 -10.63
C GLU A 63 3.58 -11.50 -10.95
N LYS A 64 2.52 -11.60 -10.14
CA LYS A 64 1.28 -10.83 -10.34
C LYS A 64 1.29 -9.50 -9.59
N GLY A 65 0.68 -8.47 -10.17
CA GLY A 65 0.45 -7.17 -9.53
C GLY A 65 1.75 -6.54 -9.01
N LEU A 66 1.83 -6.31 -7.71
CA LEU A 66 3.00 -5.76 -7.00
C LEU A 66 4.27 -6.61 -7.17
N TRP A 67 4.11 -7.88 -7.54
CA TRP A 67 5.20 -8.84 -7.74
C TRP A 67 5.68 -8.92 -9.18
N MET A 68 5.08 -8.18 -10.11
CA MET A 68 5.54 -8.11 -11.50
C MET A 68 6.98 -7.60 -11.57
N THR A 69 7.85 -8.35 -12.25
CA THR A 69 9.22 -7.93 -12.56
C THR A 69 9.32 -7.11 -13.85
N SER A 70 8.21 -6.95 -14.57
CA SER A 70 8.13 -6.08 -15.74
C SER A 70 8.46 -4.62 -15.37
N SER A 71 8.93 -3.84 -16.34
CA SER A 71 9.36 -2.45 -16.17
C SER A 71 8.36 -1.57 -15.40
N ILE A 72 7.06 -1.87 -15.52
CA ILE A 72 5.97 -1.20 -14.79
C ILE A 72 6.01 -1.51 -13.29
N GLY A 73 6.20 -2.78 -12.90
CA GLY A 73 6.31 -3.16 -11.49
C GLY A 73 7.58 -2.62 -10.83
N ILE A 74 8.69 -2.53 -11.59
CA ILE A 74 9.92 -1.87 -11.13
C ILE A 74 9.69 -0.37 -10.94
N MET A 75 9.04 0.31 -11.90
CA MET A 75 8.73 1.73 -11.79
C MET A 75 7.82 2.05 -10.60
N ASP A 76 6.82 1.21 -10.32
CA ASP A 76 5.92 1.40 -9.18
C ASP A 76 6.69 1.26 -7.84
N ARG A 77 7.55 0.25 -7.72
CA ARG A 77 8.43 0.08 -6.55
C ARG A 77 9.39 1.26 -6.36
N LEU A 78 10.00 1.74 -7.44
CA LEU A 78 10.89 2.91 -7.40
C LEU A 78 10.14 4.19 -7.01
N SER A 79 8.90 4.35 -7.46
CA SER A 79 8.06 5.50 -7.09
C SER A 79 7.74 5.50 -5.59
N ASN A 80 7.40 4.33 -5.03
CA ASN A 80 7.12 4.17 -3.61
C ASN A 80 8.39 4.40 -2.77
N LEU A 81 9.54 3.89 -3.22
CA LEU A 81 10.83 4.16 -2.57
C LEU A 81 11.17 5.66 -2.56
N LYS A 82 10.93 6.36 -3.68
CA LYS A 82 11.14 7.81 -3.79
C LYS A 82 10.27 8.59 -2.80
N HIS A 83 9.02 8.17 -2.59
CA HIS A 83 8.14 8.77 -1.58
C HIS A 83 8.67 8.54 -0.16
N LYS A 84 9.04 7.30 0.19
CA LYS A 84 9.61 6.99 1.51
C LYS A 84 10.89 7.78 1.81
N LEU A 85 11.77 7.91 0.82
CA LEU A 85 13.00 8.70 0.96
C LEU A 85 12.69 10.19 1.20
N ARG A 86 11.67 10.74 0.54
CA ARG A 86 11.23 12.11 0.76
C ARG A 86 10.74 12.31 2.19
N ASP A 87 9.85 11.44 2.65
CA ASP A 87 9.29 11.53 4.01
C ASP A 87 10.37 11.41 5.08
N TRP A 88 11.35 10.51 4.88
CA TRP A 88 12.50 10.39 5.77
C TRP A 88 13.35 11.66 5.80
N THR A 89 13.60 12.24 4.63
CA THR A 89 14.38 13.49 4.50
C THR A 89 13.69 14.66 5.21
N ASP A 90 12.37 14.77 5.07
CA ASP A 90 11.59 15.83 5.72
C ASP A 90 11.54 15.66 7.24
N ASN A 91 11.46 14.42 7.73
CA ASN A 91 11.58 14.12 9.16
C ASN A 91 12.96 14.49 9.73
N LEU A 92 14.03 14.23 8.98
CA LEU A 92 15.38 14.66 9.39
C LEU A 92 15.51 16.17 9.46
N LYS A 93 15.01 16.90 8.46
CA LYS A 93 15.03 18.38 8.47
C LYS A 93 14.30 18.95 9.68
N ARG A 94 13.10 18.44 9.97
CA ARG A 94 12.33 18.84 11.16
C ARG A 94 13.08 18.55 12.45
N SER A 95 13.74 17.39 12.54
CA SER A 95 14.54 17.00 13.70
C SER A 95 15.76 17.92 13.89
N LEU A 96 16.43 18.28 12.79
CA LEU A 96 17.57 19.20 12.80
C LEU A 96 17.16 20.60 13.25
N ILE A 97 16.05 21.13 12.73
CA ILE A 97 15.49 22.44 13.12
C ILE A 97 15.16 22.46 14.62
N SER A 98 14.53 21.39 15.12
CA SER A 98 14.23 21.24 16.54
C SER A 98 15.51 21.20 17.40
N ALA A 99 16.52 20.46 16.98
CA ALA A 99 17.80 20.39 17.68
C ALA A 99 18.52 21.75 17.70
N GLN A 100 18.53 22.46 16.57
CA GLN A 100 19.13 23.78 16.43
C GLN A 100 18.41 24.82 17.29
N SER A 101 17.08 24.80 17.32
CA SER A 101 16.26 25.67 18.20
C SER A 101 16.54 25.44 19.68
N ARG A 102 16.76 24.19 20.10
CA ARG A 102 17.17 23.88 21.48
C ARG A 102 18.55 24.48 21.78
N ILE A 103 19.54 24.25 20.91
CA ILE A 103 20.90 24.76 21.09
C ILE A 103 20.90 26.30 21.17
N THR A 104 20.25 27.00 20.25
CA THR A 104 20.21 28.48 20.25
C THR A 104 19.42 29.03 21.45
N GLY A 105 18.36 28.35 21.88
CA GLY A 105 17.62 28.69 23.11
C GLY A 105 18.44 28.53 24.39
N TYR A 106 19.37 27.56 24.44
CA TYR A 106 20.31 27.40 25.56
C TYR A 106 21.40 28.48 25.58
N PHE A 107 21.88 28.94 24.42
CA PHE A 107 22.88 30.03 24.35
C PHE A 107 22.29 31.43 24.61
N GLY A 108 20.99 31.64 24.40
CA GLY A 108 20.32 32.91 24.69
C GLY A 108 20.01 33.18 26.18
N LYS A 109 20.20 32.20 27.07
CA LYS A 109 19.92 32.30 28.52
C LYS A 109 21.14 32.56 29.41
N LYS A 110 22.31 32.83 28.84
CA LYS A 110 23.47 33.33 29.60
C LYS A 110 23.54 34.86 29.50
N LYS A 111 22.80 35.55 30.36
CA LYS A 111 23.09 36.92 30.80
C LYS A 111 22.84 37.00 32.30
#